data_AF-A0A7C7RJN3-F1
#
_entry.id   AF-A0A7C7RJN3-F1
#
_cell.length_a   1.000
_cell.length_b   1.000
_cell.length_c   1.000
_cell.angle_alpha   90.00
_cell.angle_beta   90.00
_cell.angle_gamma   90.00
#
_symmetry.space_group_name_H-M   'P 1'
#
loop_
_entity.id
_entity.type
_entity.pdbx_description
1 polymer ?
#
loop_
_entity_poly.entity_id
_entity_poly.type
_entity_poly.pdbx_seq_one_letter_code
_entity_poly.pdbx_strand_id
1 'polypeptide(L)'
;MLESNFSQGYVFSYLLKTLPILIRSPNIIVQPFFHGTSPSTHSKSALLLPMNTKDTYGIYTISTLLSILSCNYTTRLYQDLNIDEVETILLEDPHDSELVKKCFELTNKGKTALVFSIQGYGELSDLFFEWPIFIKSYRSIIHLTSNYSQELSEVKAQFRDYSIEITLDNDEGKGLVLADDDQTGFWIASGIGFGNLDTPLLSDVEEGISGRNALRIDVLEGMGEENYAQWQISHVYNVPQNWSSYDFLTLYWYGHGDGSRYVLILLCPGEKNFFFYQFEDCWKGWRKVLIPLRLPEGFHEISGVKIWKGSVGSPSLDEIKKILLKLSPQNPNLTGTWFLDRIALEKGVLAKLKVQLPKKI
;
A
#
# COMPACT_ATOMS: atom_id res chain seq x y z
N MET A 1 39.26 -8.94 -6.12
CA MET A 1 40.03 -9.71 -5.11
C MET A 1 39.76 -9.24 -3.68
N LEU A 2 39.55 -7.94 -3.41
CA LEU A 2 39.10 -7.45 -2.10
C LEU A 2 37.62 -7.78 -1.79
N GLU A 3 36.76 -7.84 -2.81
CA GLU A 3 35.32 -8.13 -2.62
C GLU A 3 35.04 -9.51 -2.00
N SER A 4 35.84 -10.54 -2.30
CA SER A 4 35.55 -11.91 -1.81
C SER A 4 35.68 -12.01 -0.29
N ASN A 5 36.69 -11.37 0.30
CA ASN A 5 36.99 -11.53 1.73
C ASN A 5 36.10 -10.65 2.63
N PHE A 6 35.51 -9.58 2.11
CA PHE A 6 34.65 -8.67 2.87
C PHE A 6 33.17 -8.76 2.51
N SER A 7 32.80 -9.51 1.46
CA SER A 7 31.41 -9.70 1.02
C SER A 7 30.45 -10.15 2.13
N GLN A 8 30.95 -10.94 3.09
CA GLN A 8 30.17 -11.43 4.24
C GLN A 8 30.30 -10.57 5.50
N GLY A 9 31.13 -9.52 5.49
CA GLY A 9 31.30 -8.63 6.64
C GLY A 9 30.11 -7.69 6.85
N TYR A 10 29.92 -7.19 8.08
CA TYR A 10 28.84 -6.27 8.46
C TYR A 10 28.66 -5.09 7.49
N VAL A 11 29.76 -4.48 7.04
CA VAL A 11 29.71 -3.31 6.15
C VAL A 11 29.06 -3.66 4.80
N PHE A 12 29.52 -4.71 4.11
CA PHE A 12 29.04 -5.05 2.77
C PHE A 12 27.75 -5.85 2.78
N SER A 13 27.59 -6.76 3.75
CA SER A 13 26.41 -7.64 3.82
C SER A 13 25.15 -6.94 4.30
N TYR A 14 25.29 -5.89 5.12
CA TYR A 14 24.18 -5.18 5.77
C TYR A 14 24.23 -3.66 5.58
N LEU A 15 25.29 -2.99 6.03
CA LEU A 15 25.27 -1.52 6.17
C LEU A 15 25.14 -0.81 4.81
N LEU A 16 25.93 -1.19 3.80
CA LEU A 16 25.83 -0.59 2.47
C LEU A 16 24.51 -0.91 1.76
N LYS A 17 23.77 -1.95 2.18
CA LYS A 17 22.44 -2.27 1.62
C LYS A 17 21.32 -1.45 2.26
N THR A 18 21.52 -0.97 3.47
CA THR A 18 20.51 -0.24 4.25
C THR A 18 20.68 1.28 4.17
N LEU A 19 21.89 1.77 3.90
CA LEU A 19 22.14 3.21 3.77
C LEU A 19 21.56 3.80 2.47
N PRO A 20 20.94 4.99 2.53
CA PRO A 20 20.43 5.66 1.35
C PRO A 20 21.58 6.04 0.41
N ILE A 21 21.36 5.93 -0.90
CA ILE A 21 22.33 6.31 -1.91
C ILE A 21 22.15 7.80 -2.20
N LEU A 22 23.19 8.60 -1.95
CA LEU A 22 23.20 10.03 -2.26
C LEU A 22 23.53 10.28 -3.73
N ILE A 23 24.51 9.54 -4.26
CA ILE A 23 24.98 9.68 -5.64
C ILE A 23 25.19 8.29 -6.23
N ARG A 24 24.66 8.06 -7.44
CA ARG A 24 24.91 6.86 -8.24
C ARG A 24 25.36 7.26 -9.64
N SER A 25 26.57 6.85 -10.02
CA SER A 25 27.11 6.93 -11.38
C SER A 25 27.60 5.53 -11.81
N PRO A 26 27.93 5.30 -13.09
CA PRO A 26 28.33 3.98 -13.58
C PRO A 26 29.45 3.31 -12.79
N ASN A 27 30.34 4.10 -12.18
CA ASN A 27 31.51 3.62 -11.46
C ASN A 27 31.57 4.10 -10.00
N ILE A 28 30.57 4.85 -9.50
CA ILE A 28 30.64 5.48 -8.16
C ILE A 28 29.27 5.39 -7.47
N ILE A 29 29.28 4.88 -6.23
CA ILE A 29 28.15 4.94 -5.31
C ILE A 29 28.64 5.72 -4.07
N VAL A 30 27.96 6.81 -3.73
CA VAL A 30 28.22 7.59 -2.51
C VAL A 30 27.05 7.40 -1.56
N GLN A 31 27.36 6.96 -0.33
CA GLN A 31 26.39 6.76 0.75
C GLN A 31 26.84 7.54 2.00
N PRO A 32 25.92 8.13 2.78
CA PRO A 32 26.27 8.81 4.02
C PRO A 32 26.54 7.77 5.09
N PHE A 33 27.61 7.96 5.87
CA PHE A 33 27.92 7.10 7.01
C PHE A 33 27.53 7.81 8.30
N PHE A 34 26.83 7.12 9.20
CA PHE A 34 26.48 7.68 10.50
C PHE A 34 27.68 7.63 11.45
N HIS A 35 27.86 8.68 12.25
CA HIS A 35 28.72 8.57 13.42
C HIS A 35 28.04 7.67 14.45
N GLY A 36 28.73 6.64 14.91
CA GLY A 36 28.25 5.73 15.94
C GLY A 36 29.39 5.17 16.76
N THR A 37 29.08 4.65 17.94
CA THR A 37 30.05 4.00 18.83
C THR A 37 30.15 2.51 18.52
N SER A 38 31.37 2.00 18.33
CA SER A 38 31.60 0.56 18.23
C SER A 38 31.30 -0.15 19.55
N PRO A 39 31.01 -1.47 19.52
CA PRO A 39 31.00 -2.27 20.74
C PRO A 39 32.29 -2.06 21.56
N SER A 40 32.14 -1.89 22.87
CA SER A 40 33.24 -1.82 23.84
C SER A 40 33.72 -3.22 24.20
N THR A 41 35.00 -3.36 24.56
CA THR A 41 35.55 -4.59 25.14
C THR A 41 35.07 -4.81 26.58
N HIS A 42 34.69 -3.73 27.27
CA HIS A 42 34.20 -3.75 28.65
C HIS A 42 32.88 -2.98 28.73
N SER A 43 31.79 -3.72 28.80
CA SER A 43 30.46 -3.18 29.08
C SER A 43 29.70 -4.11 30.00
N LYS A 44 28.85 -3.51 30.84
CA LYS A 44 27.86 -4.23 31.65
C LYS A 44 26.66 -4.69 30.82
N SER A 45 26.56 -4.28 29.56
CA SER A 45 25.51 -4.69 28.62
C SER A 45 26.12 -5.51 27.49
N ALA A 46 25.56 -6.68 27.19
CA ALA A 46 26.03 -7.51 26.08
C ALA A 46 24.92 -7.91 25.11
N LEU A 47 25.14 -7.64 23.83
CA LEU A 47 24.38 -8.24 22.73
C LEU A 47 24.82 -9.68 22.54
N LEU A 48 23.89 -10.63 22.76
CA LEU A 48 24.20 -12.03 22.56
C LEU A 48 24.14 -12.39 21.10
N LEU A 49 25.16 -13.12 20.68
CA LEU A 49 25.32 -13.66 19.34
C LEU A 49 25.03 -15.17 19.39
N PRO A 50 24.20 -15.69 18.51
CA PRO A 50 24.01 -17.12 18.31
C PRO A 50 25.26 -17.73 17.66
N MET A 51 25.52 -19.01 17.94
CA MET A 51 26.70 -19.74 17.46
C MET A 51 26.64 -20.02 15.95
N ASN A 52 25.43 -20.08 15.37
CA ASN A 52 25.24 -20.72 14.07
C ASN A 52 24.11 -20.13 13.23
N THR A 53 23.82 -18.82 13.34
CA THR A 53 22.80 -18.23 12.47
C THR A 53 23.38 -17.86 11.11
N LYS A 54 22.72 -18.38 10.07
CA LYS A 54 22.88 -17.88 8.71
C LYS A 54 22.21 -16.53 8.53
N ASP A 55 21.23 -16.22 9.38
CA ASP A 55 20.58 -14.92 9.44
C ASP A 55 21.25 -14.04 10.50
N THR A 56 21.94 -13.00 10.05
CA THR A 56 22.61 -12.01 10.88
C THR A 56 21.95 -10.64 10.78
N TYR A 57 20.85 -10.52 10.04
CA TYR A 57 20.23 -9.23 9.73
C TYR A 57 19.72 -8.52 10.99
N GLY A 58 19.05 -9.25 11.89
CA GLY A 58 18.52 -8.65 13.11
C GLY A 58 19.62 -8.22 14.09
N ILE A 59 20.64 -9.07 14.29
CA ILE A 59 21.83 -8.73 15.08
C ILE A 59 22.51 -7.46 14.56
N TYR A 60 22.70 -7.36 13.24
CA TYR A 60 23.28 -6.18 12.63
C TYR A 60 22.41 -4.96 12.83
N THR A 61 21.09 -5.09 12.68
CA THR A 61 20.13 -4.01 12.95
C THR A 61 20.22 -3.49 14.37
N ILE A 62 20.26 -4.38 15.36
CA ILE A 62 20.39 -4.02 16.78
C ILE A 62 21.75 -3.37 17.04
N SER A 63 22.83 -3.96 16.51
CA SER A 63 24.18 -3.40 16.63
C SER A 63 24.25 -1.98 16.03
N THR A 64 23.70 -1.76 14.83
CA THR A 64 23.62 -0.44 14.20
C THR A 64 22.82 0.54 15.06
N LEU A 65 21.66 0.12 15.59
CA LEU A 65 20.82 0.96 16.43
C LEU A 65 21.58 1.40 17.70
N LEU A 66 22.20 0.44 18.40
CA LEU A 66 22.98 0.70 19.61
C LEU A 66 24.17 1.62 19.32
N SER A 67 24.87 1.41 18.19
CA SER A 67 25.96 2.29 17.76
C SER A 67 25.50 3.71 17.46
N ILE A 68 24.40 3.89 16.72
CA ILE A 68 23.87 5.21 16.36
C ILE A 68 23.40 5.96 17.62
N LEU A 69 22.78 5.25 18.57
CA LEU A 69 22.35 5.80 19.85
C LEU A 69 23.50 6.00 20.84
N SER A 70 24.74 5.73 20.43
CA SER A 70 25.94 5.83 21.27
C SER A 70 25.84 5.02 22.57
N CYS A 71 25.16 3.87 22.52
CA CYS A 71 25.03 2.98 23.67
C CYS A 71 26.35 2.27 23.96
N ASN A 72 26.72 2.14 25.24
CA ASN A 72 27.86 1.32 25.64
C ASN A 72 27.44 -0.14 25.78
N TYR A 73 27.81 -0.99 24.82
CA TYR A 73 27.53 -2.43 24.83
C TYR A 73 28.75 -3.21 24.36
N THR A 74 28.80 -4.49 24.71
CA THR A 74 29.74 -5.46 24.13
C THR A 74 28.97 -6.54 23.36
N THR A 75 29.67 -7.42 22.66
CA THR A 75 29.08 -8.60 22.02
C THR A 75 29.64 -9.85 22.67
N ARG A 76 28.79 -10.84 22.94
CA ARG A 76 29.18 -12.13 23.54
C ARG A 76 28.45 -13.26 22.83
N LEU A 77 29.06 -14.42 22.69
CA LEU A 77 28.31 -15.62 22.29
C LEU A 77 27.40 -16.03 23.45
N TYR A 78 26.21 -16.56 23.19
CA TYR A 78 25.29 -16.96 24.28
C TYR A 78 25.86 -18.10 25.17
N GLN A 79 26.84 -18.86 24.66
CA GLN A 79 27.58 -19.89 25.40
C GLN A 79 28.87 -19.37 26.07
N ASP A 80 29.16 -18.06 25.97
CA ASP A 80 30.35 -17.48 26.59
C ASP A 80 30.28 -17.63 28.12
N LEU A 81 31.30 -18.24 28.72
CA LEU A 81 31.37 -18.47 30.17
C LEU A 81 31.42 -17.17 30.97
N ASN A 82 31.87 -16.06 30.36
CA ASN A 82 31.95 -14.75 30.99
C ASN A 82 30.63 -13.96 30.89
N ILE A 83 29.55 -14.56 30.37
CA ILE A 83 28.22 -13.92 30.35
C ILE A 83 27.72 -13.60 31.76
N ASP A 84 28.24 -14.27 32.79
CA ASP A 84 27.87 -13.99 34.18
C ASP A 84 28.38 -12.61 34.66
N GLU A 85 29.35 -11.99 33.97
CA GLU A 85 29.87 -10.65 34.30
C GLU A 85 28.99 -9.48 33.85
N VAL A 86 28.03 -9.72 32.94
CA VAL A 86 27.17 -8.65 32.40
C VAL A 86 25.90 -8.45 33.24
N GLU A 87 25.47 -7.21 33.44
CA GLU A 87 24.24 -6.91 34.18
C GLU A 87 23.01 -6.92 33.26
N THR A 88 23.18 -6.46 32.02
CA THR A 88 22.12 -6.37 31.01
C THR A 88 22.44 -7.21 29.79
N ILE A 89 21.46 -7.95 29.32
CA ILE A 89 21.56 -8.82 28.15
C ILE A 89 20.66 -8.24 27.06
N LEU A 90 21.22 -8.02 25.88
CA LEU A 90 20.52 -7.54 24.71
C LEU A 90 20.34 -8.73 23.78
N LEU A 91 19.09 -8.97 23.36
CA LEU A 91 18.73 -10.13 22.55
C LEU A 91 18.03 -9.65 21.29
N GLU A 92 18.40 -10.23 20.16
CA GLU A 92 17.51 -10.27 19.01
C GLU A 92 16.36 -11.22 19.31
N ASP A 93 15.18 -10.97 18.72
CA ASP A 93 14.01 -11.84 18.75
C ASP A 93 14.42 -13.32 18.61
N PRO A 94 14.33 -14.10 19.71
CA PRO A 94 14.86 -15.45 19.72
C PRO A 94 13.83 -16.39 19.10
N HIS A 95 13.92 -16.60 17.79
CA HIS A 95 13.36 -17.80 17.14
C HIS A 95 14.10 -19.08 17.58
N ASP A 96 15.24 -18.92 18.26
CA ASP A 96 16.03 -20.00 18.82
C ASP A 96 15.61 -20.31 20.27
N SER A 97 14.95 -21.45 20.44
CA SER A 97 14.52 -21.96 21.74
C SER A 97 15.65 -22.09 22.78
N GLU A 98 16.91 -22.29 22.35
CA GLU A 98 18.06 -22.30 23.26
C GLU A 98 18.37 -20.91 23.80
N LEU A 99 18.27 -19.88 22.95
CA LEU A 99 18.51 -18.50 23.34
C LEU A 99 17.41 -18.01 24.30
N VAL A 100 16.15 -18.43 24.08
CA VAL A 100 15.04 -18.22 25.02
C VAL A 100 15.35 -18.83 26.38
N LYS A 101 15.72 -20.12 26.43
CA LYS A 101 16.09 -20.79 27.69
C LYS A 101 17.26 -20.11 28.37
N LYS A 102 18.26 -19.67 27.60
CA LYS A 102 19.42 -18.98 28.17
C LYS A 102 19.06 -17.62 28.77
N CYS A 103 18.19 -16.87 28.09
CA CYS A 103 17.63 -15.63 28.62
C CYS A 103 16.94 -15.86 29.98
N PHE A 104 16.17 -16.94 30.09
CA PHE A 104 15.53 -17.33 31.35
C PHE A 104 16.50 -17.67 32.47
N GLU A 105 17.50 -18.51 32.20
CA GLU A 105 18.53 -18.84 33.19
C GLU A 105 19.19 -17.58 33.73
N LEU A 106 19.50 -16.63 32.85
CA LEU A 106 20.22 -15.41 33.20
C LEU A 106 19.34 -14.42 33.96
N THR A 107 18.07 -14.27 33.56
CA THR A 107 17.10 -13.41 34.28
C THR A 107 16.77 -13.98 35.66
N ASN A 108 16.66 -15.30 35.82
CA ASN A 108 16.51 -15.96 37.12
C ASN A 108 17.72 -15.76 38.05
N LYS A 109 18.92 -15.50 37.51
CA LYS A 109 20.10 -15.07 38.27
C LYS A 109 20.11 -13.58 38.62
N GLY A 110 19.03 -12.84 38.33
CA GLY A 110 18.88 -11.42 38.65
C GLY A 110 19.41 -10.46 37.57
N LYS A 111 19.74 -10.94 36.37
CA LYS A 111 20.16 -10.09 35.24
C LYS A 111 18.94 -9.47 34.56
N THR A 112 19.14 -8.33 33.90
CA THR A 112 18.10 -7.69 33.09
C THR A 112 18.22 -8.16 31.64
N ALA A 113 17.13 -8.58 31.01
CA ALA A 113 17.08 -8.87 29.58
C ALA A 113 16.27 -7.80 28.84
N LEU A 114 16.85 -7.25 27.77
CA LEU A 114 16.19 -6.37 26.82
C LEU A 114 16.10 -7.11 25.48
N VAL A 115 14.88 -7.43 25.07
CA VAL A 115 14.62 -8.15 23.82
C VAL A 115 14.18 -7.17 22.74
N PHE A 116 14.87 -7.17 21.61
CA PHE A 116 14.54 -6.38 20.42
C PHE A 116 13.66 -7.22 19.49
N SER A 117 12.35 -7.01 19.63
CA SER A 117 11.30 -7.65 18.82
C SER A 117 11.19 -6.97 17.44
N ILE A 118 12.16 -7.20 16.58
CA ILE A 118 12.18 -6.63 15.21
C ILE A 118 11.28 -7.41 14.25
N GLN A 119 10.95 -8.67 14.57
CA GLN A 119 10.13 -9.56 13.74
C GLN A 119 8.90 -10.12 14.48
N GLY A 120 8.65 -9.69 15.72
CA GLY A 120 7.62 -10.28 16.58
C GLY A 120 8.22 -10.78 17.90
N TYR A 121 7.41 -11.41 18.74
CA TYR A 121 7.85 -11.97 20.02
C TYR A 121 8.05 -13.49 19.97
N GLY A 122 7.74 -14.15 18.84
CA GLY A 122 7.91 -15.59 18.65
C GLY A 122 7.51 -16.44 19.86
N GLU A 123 8.37 -17.38 20.25
CA GLU A 123 8.18 -18.24 21.42
C GLU A 123 8.18 -17.48 22.75
N LEU A 124 8.79 -16.29 22.83
CA LEU A 124 8.71 -15.47 24.04
C LEU A 124 7.29 -14.97 24.32
N SER A 125 6.42 -14.92 23.30
CA SER A 125 5.03 -14.50 23.49
C SER A 125 4.27 -15.41 24.48
N ASP A 126 4.59 -16.71 24.53
CA ASP A 126 3.97 -17.70 25.44
C ASP A 126 4.23 -17.43 26.93
N LEU A 127 5.19 -16.55 27.20
CA LEU A 127 5.63 -16.19 28.55
C LEU A 127 4.82 -15.02 29.10
N PHE A 128 4.47 -14.08 28.22
CA PHE A 128 3.80 -12.85 28.60
C PHE A 128 2.29 -12.92 28.35
N PHE A 129 1.86 -13.77 27.43
CA PHE A 129 0.49 -13.84 26.98
C PHE A 129 -0.10 -15.24 27.17
N GLU A 130 -1.39 -15.29 27.49
CA GLU A 130 -2.18 -16.51 27.44
C GLU A 130 -2.99 -16.56 26.15
N TRP A 131 -3.27 -17.78 25.70
CA TRP A 131 -4.09 -18.04 24.52
C TRP A 131 -5.50 -18.41 24.93
N PRO A 132 -6.53 -18.05 24.14
CA PRO A 132 -6.50 -17.42 22.81
C PRO A 132 -6.41 -15.88 22.86
N ILE A 133 -6.07 -15.27 21.73
CA ILE A 133 -6.25 -13.82 21.54
C ILE A 133 -7.63 -13.52 20.94
N PHE A 134 -8.14 -12.33 21.24
CA PHE A 134 -9.42 -11.86 20.73
C PHE A 134 -9.21 -10.64 19.86
N ILE A 135 -9.65 -10.72 18.61
CA ILE A 135 -9.64 -9.61 17.66
C ILE A 135 -11.08 -9.21 17.41
N LYS A 136 -11.42 -7.96 17.66
CA LYS A 136 -12.75 -7.42 17.43
C LYS A 136 -12.68 -6.22 16.50
N SER A 137 -13.58 -6.21 15.53
CA SER A 137 -13.81 -5.06 14.66
C SER A 137 -15.10 -4.36 15.08
N TYR A 138 -15.13 -3.03 14.97
CA TYR A 138 -16.28 -2.22 15.38
C TYR A 138 -17.10 -1.67 14.22
N ARG A 139 -16.63 -1.80 12.96
CA ARG A 139 -17.26 -1.25 11.72
C ARG A 139 -16.81 -1.95 10.43
N SER A 140 -16.16 -3.09 10.58
CA SER A 140 -15.57 -3.87 9.47
C SER A 140 -15.90 -5.33 9.71
N ILE A 141 -16.13 -6.06 8.64
CA ILE A 141 -16.21 -7.51 8.64
C ILE A 141 -14.77 -8.04 8.62
N ILE A 142 -14.49 -9.03 9.45
CA ILE A 142 -13.23 -9.76 9.46
C ILE A 142 -13.44 -11.06 8.69
N HIS A 143 -12.55 -11.32 7.75
CA HIS A 143 -12.44 -12.57 7.03
C HIS A 143 -11.13 -13.24 7.42
N LEU A 144 -11.18 -14.55 7.71
CA LEU A 144 -9.96 -15.34 7.86
C LEU A 144 -9.44 -15.72 6.47
N THR A 145 -8.13 -15.65 6.22
CA THR A 145 -7.55 -16.05 4.93
C THR A 145 -7.90 -17.50 4.56
N SER A 146 -8.01 -18.38 5.56
CA SER A 146 -8.39 -19.79 5.39
C SER A 146 -9.87 -20.00 5.05
N ASN A 147 -10.73 -19.01 5.30
CA ASN A 147 -12.15 -19.08 5.03
C ASN A 147 -12.73 -17.69 4.75
N TYR A 148 -12.40 -17.16 3.58
CA TYR A 148 -12.83 -15.81 3.19
C TYR A 148 -14.36 -15.67 3.12
N SER A 149 -15.10 -16.75 2.86
CA SER A 149 -16.56 -16.72 2.78
C SER A 149 -17.26 -16.42 4.12
N GLN A 150 -16.54 -16.54 5.24
CA GLN A 150 -17.09 -16.33 6.57
C GLN A 150 -16.89 -14.90 7.03
N GLU A 151 -17.99 -14.20 7.26
CA GLU A 151 -18.03 -12.85 7.82
C GLU A 151 -18.01 -12.90 9.35
N LEU A 152 -17.02 -12.24 9.99
CA LEU A 152 -16.87 -12.23 11.44
C LEU A 152 -16.76 -10.80 11.98
N SER A 153 -17.46 -10.46 13.05
CA SER A 153 -17.19 -9.23 13.81
C SER A 153 -16.10 -9.42 14.87
N GLU A 154 -15.82 -10.68 15.22
CA GLU A 154 -14.90 -11.08 16.26
C GLU A 154 -14.23 -12.41 15.90
N VAL A 155 -12.92 -12.48 16.08
CA VAL A 155 -12.10 -13.66 15.87
C VAL A 155 -11.46 -14.04 17.20
N LYS A 156 -11.70 -15.28 17.63
CA LYS A 156 -10.93 -15.94 18.69
C LYS A 156 -9.89 -16.82 18.02
N ALA A 157 -8.63 -16.43 18.10
CA ALA A 157 -7.54 -17.13 17.43
C ALA A 157 -6.58 -17.77 18.43
N GLN A 158 -6.22 -19.01 18.13
CA GLN A 158 -5.00 -19.64 18.62
C GLN A 158 -4.02 -19.59 17.45
N PHE A 159 -2.85 -19.02 17.65
CA PHE A 159 -1.87 -18.97 16.56
C PHE A 159 -1.40 -20.39 16.23
N ARG A 160 -1.32 -20.69 14.93
CA ARG A 160 -0.30 -21.59 14.41
C ARG A 160 0.83 -20.65 13.94
N ASP A 161 2.06 -20.88 14.40
CA ASP A 161 3.24 -20.13 13.97
C ASP A 161 3.27 -18.64 14.34
N TYR A 162 2.72 -18.27 15.51
CA TYR A 162 2.77 -16.92 16.12
C TYR A 162 2.24 -15.75 15.26
N SER A 163 1.47 -16.03 14.20
CA SER A 163 0.89 -14.99 13.34
C SER A 163 -0.55 -15.32 12.94
N ILE A 164 -1.35 -14.27 12.73
CA ILE A 164 -2.70 -14.37 12.18
C ILE A 164 -2.81 -13.39 11.03
N GLU A 165 -3.31 -13.90 9.92
CA GLU A 165 -3.67 -13.09 8.77
C GLU A 165 -5.19 -12.99 8.71
N ILE A 166 -5.67 -11.75 8.63
CA ILE A 166 -7.08 -11.44 8.48
C ILE A 166 -7.24 -10.42 7.37
N THR A 167 -8.34 -10.50 6.64
CA THR A 167 -8.78 -9.44 5.73
C THR A 167 -9.91 -8.67 6.40
N LEU A 168 -9.89 -7.35 6.29
CA LEU A 168 -10.99 -6.50 6.74
C LEU A 168 -11.79 -6.07 5.51
N ASP A 169 -13.05 -6.43 5.49
CA ASP A 169 -14.01 -5.89 4.55
C ASP A 169 -14.83 -4.79 5.23
N ASN A 170 -15.15 -3.74 4.51
CA ASN A 170 -15.75 -2.53 5.04
C ASN A 170 -17.09 -2.27 4.36
N ASP A 171 -18.07 -3.11 4.66
CA ASP A 171 -19.42 -3.00 4.11
C ASP A 171 -20.26 -1.84 4.69
N GLU A 172 -19.81 -1.20 5.78
CA GLU A 172 -20.56 -0.08 6.40
C GLU A 172 -20.60 1.20 5.54
N GLY A 173 -19.86 1.25 4.43
CA GLY A 173 -19.87 2.38 3.50
C GLY A 173 -20.54 2.03 2.18
N LYS A 174 -21.89 1.91 2.14
CA LYS A 174 -22.59 1.85 0.84
C LYS A 174 -22.21 3.08 0.02
N GLY A 175 -21.34 2.87 -0.97
CA GLY A 175 -21.01 3.90 -1.94
C GLY A 175 -22.25 4.29 -2.74
N LEU A 176 -22.28 5.53 -3.24
CA LEU A 176 -23.29 5.93 -4.19
C LEU A 176 -22.88 5.45 -5.58
N VAL A 177 -23.55 4.43 -6.09
CA VAL A 177 -23.40 4.00 -7.48
C VAL A 177 -24.00 5.08 -8.39
N LEU A 178 -23.18 5.61 -9.30
CA LEU A 178 -23.59 6.61 -10.29
C LEU A 178 -24.12 5.93 -11.55
N ALA A 179 -23.44 4.87 -12.02
CA ALA A 179 -23.87 4.01 -13.11
C ALA A 179 -23.20 2.62 -12.97
N ASP A 180 -23.89 1.54 -13.36
CA ASP A 180 -23.45 0.14 -13.25
C ASP A 180 -24.01 -0.67 -14.42
N ASP A 181 -25.34 -0.85 -14.43
CA ASP A 181 -26.06 -1.46 -15.55
C ASP A 181 -26.64 -0.41 -16.52
N ASP A 182 -26.81 -0.82 -17.77
CA ASP A 182 -27.48 -0.07 -18.84
C ASP A 182 -26.88 1.36 -18.97
N GLN A 183 -25.55 1.42 -18.89
CA GLN A 183 -24.76 2.64 -18.76
C GLN A 183 -24.81 3.52 -20.02
N THR A 184 -25.20 2.97 -21.17
CA THR A 184 -25.48 3.75 -22.38
C THR A 184 -26.54 4.84 -22.14
N GLY A 185 -27.47 4.62 -21.20
CA GLY A 185 -28.45 5.64 -20.80
C GLY A 185 -27.89 6.76 -19.91
N PHE A 186 -26.73 6.54 -19.29
CA PHE A 186 -26.07 7.52 -18.41
C PHE A 186 -25.11 8.41 -19.19
N TRP A 187 -24.36 7.85 -20.15
CA TRP A 187 -23.27 8.54 -20.85
C TRP A 187 -23.69 9.11 -22.20
N ILE A 188 -23.16 10.30 -22.52
CA ILE A 188 -23.26 10.93 -23.84
C ILE A 188 -21.87 10.98 -24.47
N ALA A 189 -21.70 10.35 -25.62
CA ALA A 189 -20.47 10.36 -26.40
C ALA A 189 -20.30 11.65 -27.22
N SER A 190 -19.05 12.11 -27.38
CA SER A 190 -18.68 13.23 -28.25
C SER A 190 -17.18 13.23 -28.53
N GLY A 191 -16.72 14.06 -29.48
CA GLY A 191 -15.30 14.26 -29.78
C GLY A 191 -14.83 15.71 -29.58
N ILE A 192 -13.51 15.89 -29.47
CA ILE A 192 -12.86 17.19 -29.28
C ILE A 192 -11.67 17.36 -30.23
N GLY A 193 -11.55 18.58 -30.78
CA GLY A 193 -10.42 19.00 -31.62
C GLY A 193 -10.51 18.47 -33.04
N PHE A 194 -9.49 18.74 -33.85
CA PHE A 194 -9.40 18.27 -35.23
C PHE A 194 -8.45 17.07 -35.31
N GLY A 195 -8.95 15.92 -35.76
CA GLY A 195 -8.16 14.69 -35.86
C GLY A 195 -8.74 13.70 -36.88
N ASN A 196 -8.62 12.41 -36.62
CA ASN A 196 -9.14 11.33 -37.48
C ASN A 196 -10.05 10.34 -36.75
N LEU A 197 -10.60 10.71 -35.58
CA LEU A 197 -11.52 9.85 -34.83
C LEU A 197 -12.97 10.18 -35.14
N ASP A 198 -13.82 9.15 -35.20
CA ASP A 198 -15.27 9.33 -35.15
C ASP A 198 -15.76 9.53 -33.71
N THR A 199 -17.02 9.92 -33.55
CA THR A 199 -17.69 9.94 -32.24
C THR A 199 -17.78 8.50 -31.68
N PRO A 200 -17.50 8.28 -30.39
CA PRO A 200 -17.59 6.94 -29.81
C PRO A 200 -18.98 6.31 -29.94
N LEU A 201 -19.01 5.03 -30.28
CA LEU A 201 -20.22 4.21 -30.25
C LEU A 201 -20.29 3.51 -28.89
N LEU A 202 -21.39 3.74 -28.17
CA LEU A 202 -21.63 3.17 -26.85
C LEU A 202 -22.59 1.98 -26.96
N SER A 203 -22.27 0.88 -26.28
CA SER A 203 -23.15 -0.28 -26.16
C SER A 203 -22.99 -0.94 -24.80
N ASP A 204 -24.03 -1.64 -24.32
CA ASP A 204 -23.97 -2.43 -23.09
C ASP A 204 -23.69 -3.90 -23.44
N VAL A 205 -22.71 -4.53 -22.78
CA VAL A 205 -22.27 -5.91 -23.03
C VAL A 205 -22.25 -6.73 -21.73
N GLU A 206 -22.55 -8.04 -21.79
CA GLU A 206 -22.62 -8.90 -20.59
C GLU A 206 -21.25 -9.13 -19.90
N GLU A 207 -20.16 -8.75 -20.55
CA GLU A 207 -18.78 -8.97 -20.09
C GLU A 207 -18.32 -7.92 -19.06
N GLY A 208 -19.02 -7.82 -17.93
CA GLY A 208 -18.74 -6.90 -16.82
C GLY A 208 -18.11 -7.56 -15.58
N ILE A 209 -17.77 -6.72 -14.60
CA ILE A 209 -17.31 -7.09 -13.25
C ILE A 209 -18.45 -7.00 -12.24
N SER A 210 -19.36 -6.04 -12.42
CA SER A 210 -20.48 -5.75 -11.56
C SER A 210 -21.78 -5.81 -12.34
N GLY A 211 -22.88 -6.06 -11.63
CA GLY A 211 -24.21 -6.06 -12.24
C GLY A 211 -24.39 -7.14 -13.33
N ARG A 212 -25.16 -6.77 -14.36
CA ARG A 212 -25.53 -7.59 -15.51
C ARG A 212 -24.72 -7.24 -16.76
N ASN A 213 -24.31 -5.99 -16.94
CA ASN A 213 -23.58 -5.55 -18.13
C ASN A 213 -22.58 -4.43 -17.82
N ALA A 214 -21.62 -4.24 -18.71
CA ALA A 214 -20.65 -3.16 -18.70
C ALA A 214 -20.79 -2.29 -19.95
N LEU A 215 -20.31 -1.05 -19.86
CA LEU A 215 -20.24 -0.14 -21.00
C LEU A 215 -19.07 -0.52 -21.90
N ARG A 216 -19.36 -0.81 -23.16
CA ARG A 216 -18.39 -0.88 -24.26
C ARG A 216 -18.36 0.44 -25.01
N ILE A 217 -17.15 0.95 -25.25
CA ILE A 217 -16.86 2.20 -25.95
C ILE A 217 -16.02 1.84 -27.18
N ASP A 218 -16.60 1.87 -28.38
CA ASP A 218 -15.86 1.67 -29.62
C ASP A 218 -15.54 3.02 -30.27
N VAL A 219 -14.25 3.26 -30.54
CA VAL A 219 -13.79 4.48 -31.24
C VAL A 219 -13.07 4.06 -32.50
N LEU A 220 -13.67 4.43 -33.63
CA LEU A 220 -13.21 4.09 -34.97
C LEU A 220 -12.51 5.27 -35.62
N GLU A 221 -11.76 4.98 -36.68
CA GLU A 221 -11.25 6.03 -37.55
C GLU A 221 -12.42 6.68 -38.31
N GLY A 222 -12.49 8.00 -38.23
CA GLY A 222 -13.53 8.80 -38.86
C GLY A 222 -13.33 8.90 -40.37
N MET A 223 -14.40 8.61 -41.13
CA MET A 223 -14.41 8.69 -42.59
C MET A 223 -15.11 9.95 -43.12
N GLY A 224 -15.52 10.87 -42.24
CA GLY A 224 -16.33 12.05 -42.57
C GLY A 224 -15.58 13.38 -42.48
N GLU A 225 -16.32 14.48 -42.65
CA GLU A 225 -15.78 15.85 -42.56
C GLU A 225 -15.60 16.34 -41.10
N GLU A 226 -16.25 15.69 -40.13
CA GLU A 226 -16.19 16.01 -38.71
C GLU A 226 -15.41 14.94 -37.94
N ASN A 227 -14.08 15.03 -37.98
CA ASN A 227 -13.18 14.10 -37.29
C ASN A 227 -12.48 14.76 -36.10
N TYR A 228 -12.29 13.99 -35.03
CA TYR A 228 -11.80 14.49 -33.74
C TYR A 228 -10.41 13.97 -33.39
N ALA A 229 -9.67 14.71 -32.57
CA ALA A 229 -8.37 14.27 -32.05
C ALA A 229 -8.48 13.50 -30.74
N GLN A 230 -9.57 13.72 -29.99
CA GLN A 230 -9.85 13.07 -28.72
C GLN A 230 -11.31 12.64 -28.69
N TRP A 231 -11.56 11.46 -28.12
CA TRP A 231 -12.90 11.02 -27.77
C TRP A 231 -13.23 11.33 -26.30
N GLN A 232 -14.51 11.50 -26.00
CA GLN A 232 -15.00 11.61 -24.62
C GLN A 232 -16.39 11.02 -24.45
N ILE A 233 -16.69 10.63 -23.21
CA ILE A 233 -18.04 10.36 -22.72
C ILE A 233 -18.33 11.29 -21.53
N SER A 234 -19.57 11.74 -21.39
CA SER A 234 -19.94 12.62 -20.29
C SER A 234 -21.38 12.49 -19.82
N HIS A 235 -21.62 12.86 -18.57
CA HIS A 235 -22.95 12.97 -17.99
C HIS A 235 -23.12 14.34 -17.33
N VAL A 236 -24.25 15.01 -17.63
CA VAL A 236 -24.59 16.31 -17.07
C VAL A 236 -25.78 16.14 -16.14
N TYR A 237 -25.60 16.50 -14.87
CA TYR A 237 -26.68 16.44 -13.89
C TYR A 237 -27.62 17.63 -14.06
N ASN A 238 -28.93 17.39 -13.98
CA ASN A 238 -29.93 18.46 -14.03
C ASN A 238 -29.77 19.47 -12.88
N VAL A 239 -29.34 19.00 -11.71
CA VAL A 239 -29.02 19.80 -10.53
C VAL A 239 -27.59 19.46 -10.09
N PRO A 240 -26.76 20.42 -9.63
CA PRO A 240 -25.45 20.10 -9.04
C PRO A 240 -25.57 19.07 -7.91
N GLN A 241 -24.62 18.14 -7.85
CA GLN A 241 -24.59 17.04 -6.89
C GLN A 241 -23.61 17.33 -5.76
N ASN A 242 -23.98 16.96 -4.54
CA ASN A 242 -23.10 17.11 -3.38
C ASN A 242 -22.32 15.81 -3.12
N TRP A 243 -21.04 15.83 -3.44
CA TRP A 243 -20.09 14.73 -3.23
C TRP A 243 -19.14 14.96 -2.04
N SER A 244 -19.35 16.03 -1.26
CA SER A 244 -18.46 16.44 -0.17
C SER A 244 -18.32 15.41 0.96
N SER A 245 -19.23 14.43 1.07
CA SER A 245 -19.16 13.38 2.09
C SER A 245 -18.42 12.12 1.65
N TYR A 246 -18.02 12.01 0.38
CA TYR A 246 -17.31 10.85 -0.17
C TYR A 246 -15.81 11.11 -0.22
N ASP A 247 -15.02 10.05 -0.26
CA ASP A 247 -13.56 10.13 -0.26
C ASP A 247 -12.95 9.74 -1.60
N PHE A 248 -13.60 8.83 -2.32
CA PHE A 248 -13.15 8.29 -3.58
C PHE A 248 -14.26 8.35 -4.63
N LEU A 249 -13.86 8.59 -5.87
CA LEU A 249 -14.61 8.13 -7.03
C LEU A 249 -13.91 6.88 -7.56
N THR A 250 -14.68 5.81 -7.77
CA THR A 250 -14.18 4.53 -8.23
C THR A 250 -14.85 4.16 -9.55
N LEU A 251 -14.12 3.44 -10.39
CA LEU A 251 -14.64 2.81 -11.60
C LEU A 251 -13.83 1.55 -11.90
N TYR A 252 -14.44 0.55 -12.51
CA TYR A 252 -13.71 -0.55 -13.12
C TYR A 252 -13.36 -0.19 -14.57
N TRP A 253 -12.09 -0.34 -14.90
CA TRP A 253 -11.56 -0.07 -16.23
C TRP A 253 -10.85 -1.31 -16.76
N TYR A 254 -11.20 -1.73 -17.97
CA TYR A 254 -10.49 -2.79 -18.65
C TYR A 254 -9.22 -2.21 -19.29
N GLY A 255 -8.08 -2.48 -18.66
CA GLY A 255 -6.79 -1.96 -19.10
C GLY A 255 -6.21 -2.74 -20.27
N HIS A 256 -5.49 -2.02 -21.13
CA HIS A 256 -4.73 -2.56 -22.26
C HIS A 256 -3.24 -2.70 -21.94
N GLY A 257 -2.75 -1.98 -20.93
CA GLY A 257 -1.35 -1.98 -20.51
C GLY A 257 -0.44 -1.33 -21.55
N ASP A 258 -0.97 -0.33 -22.26
CA ASP A 258 -0.33 0.36 -23.37
C ASP A 258 0.34 1.69 -22.95
N GLY A 259 0.18 2.10 -21.69
CA GLY A 259 0.67 3.38 -21.17
C GLY A 259 -0.17 4.57 -21.60
N SER A 260 -1.31 4.36 -22.27
CA SER A 260 -2.23 5.43 -22.63
C SER A 260 -2.78 6.10 -21.38
N ARG A 261 -3.16 7.36 -21.53
CA ARG A 261 -3.62 8.23 -20.45
C ARG A 261 -5.02 8.72 -20.73
N TYR A 262 -5.82 8.73 -19.67
CA TYR A 262 -7.22 9.13 -19.71
C TYR A 262 -7.45 10.19 -18.64
N VAL A 263 -8.32 11.14 -18.96
CA VAL A 263 -8.61 12.28 -18.09
C VAL A 263 -10.07 12.20 -17.65
N LEU A 264 -10.26 12.17 -16.35
CA LEU A 264 -11.53 12.37 -15.69
C LEU A 264 -11.65 13.83 -15.25
N ILE A 265 -12.72 14.51 -15.64
CA ILE A 265 -13.00 15.89 -15.21
C ILE A 265 -14.33 15.92 -14.45
N LEU A 266 -14.31 16.59 -13.29
CA LEU A 266 -15.47 16.88 -12.47
C LEU A 266 -15.74 18.39 -12.54
N LEU A 267 -16.72 18.78 -13.35
CA LEU A 267 -17.05 20.18 -13.60
C LEU A 267 -18.06 20.68 -12.56
N CYS A 268 -17.76 21.82 -11.95
CA CYS A 268 -18.68 22.60 -11.12
C CYS A 268 -19.37 23.66 -12.00
N PRO A 269 -20.36 24.44 -11.49
CA PRO A 269 -20.92 25.56 -12.22
C PRO A 269 -19.82 26.51 -12.76
N GLY A 270 -19.93 26.84 -14.05
CA GLY A 270 -18.97 27.67 -14.78
C GLY A 270 -17.98 26.86 -15.63
N GLU A 271 -17.66 27.35 -16.83
CA GLU A 271 -16.85 26.61 -17.83
C GLU A 271 -15.39 26.37 -17.41
N LYS A 272 -14.86 27.18 -16.48
CA LYS A 272 -13.47 27.10 -15.99
C LYS A 272 -13.42 26.85 -14.49
N ASN A 273 -14.28 25.95 -14.01
CA ASN A 273 -14.37 25.59 -12.60
C ASN A 273 -14.47 24.07 -12.45
N PHE A 274 -13.33 23.38 -12.36
CA PHE A 274 -13.32 21.92 -12.35
C PHE A 274 -12.10 21.29 -11.68
N PHE A 275 -12.29 20.08 -11.16
CA PHE A 275 -11.20 19.17 -10.85
C PHE A 275 -10.87 18.34 -12.10
N PHE A 276 -9.59 18.04 -12.32
CA PHE A 276 -9.21 17.01 -13.28
C PHE A 276 -8.23 16.00 -12.67
N TYR A 277 -8.39 14.76 -13.10
CA TYR A 277 -7.55 13.62 -12.73
C TYR A 277 -7.14 12.92 -14.00
N GLN A 278 -5.86 12.66 -14.17
CA GLN A 278 -5.34 11.87 -15.29
C GLN A 278 -4.75 10.58 -14.75
N PHE A 279 -5.19 9.43 -15.25
CA PHE A 279 -4.60 8.13 -14.90
C PHE A 279 -3.94 7.48 -16.12
N GLU A 280 -2.90 6.68 -15.87
CA GLU A 280 -2.13 5.95 -16.89
C GLU A 280 -2.49 4.46 -16.86
N ASP A 281 -2.88 3.90 -18.01
CA ASP A 281 -3.23 2.49 -18.19
C ASP A 281 -1.97 1.64 -18.34
N CYS A 282 -1.55 1.04 -17.22
CA CYS A 282 -0.36 0.20 -17.13
C CYS A 282 -0.68 -1.26 -16.76
N TRP A 283 -1.91 -1.72 -16.96
CA TRP A 283 -2.35 -3.07 -16.60
C TRP A 283 -3.17 -3.73 -17.72
N LYS A 284 -3.28 -5.05 -17.71
CA LYS A 284 -4.15 -5.79 -18.64
C LYS A 284 -5.34 -6.37 -17.90
N GLY A 285 -6.53 -6.22 -18.48
CA GLY A 285 -7.78 -6.72 -17.91
C GLY A 285 -8.42 -5.76 -16.93
N TRP A 286 -9.47 -6.23 -16.25
CA TRP A 286 -10.24 -5.42 -15.32
C TRP A 286 -9.46 -4.98 -14.08
N ARG A 287 -9.52 -3.70 -13.76
CA ARG A 287 -9.00 -3.14 -12.51
C ARG A 287 -9.92 -2.05 -11.99
N LYS A 288 -10.12 -2.03 -10.67
CA LYS A 288 -10.76 -0.90 -9.99
C LYS A 288 -9.78 0.27 -9.92
N VAL A 289 -10.06 1.35 -10.64
CA VAL A 289 -9.35 2.62 -10.55
C VAL A 289 -9.98 3.42 -9.41
N LEU A 290 -9.16 3.82 -8.44
CA LEU A 290 -9.60 4.52 -7.25
C LEU A 290 -9.02 5.94 -7.27
N ILE A 291 -9.89 6.93 -7.43
CA ILE A 291 -9.54 8.35 -7.54
C ILE A 291 -9.89 9.07 -6.22
N PRO A 292 -8.89 9.45 -5.39
CA PRO A 292 -9.17 10.20 -4.17
C PRO A 292 -9.63 11.62 -4.49
N LEU A 293 -10.83 11.98 -4.06
CA LEU A 293 -11.44 13.28 -4.36
C LEU A 293 -10.63 14.44 -3.77
N ARG A 294 -10.07 14.24 -2.57
CA ARG A 294 -9.24 15.22 -1.85
C ARG A 294 -7.73 14.98 -1.96
N LEU A 295 -7.28 14.30 -3.01
CA LEU A 295 -5.85 14.17 -3.30
C LEU A 295 -5.22 15.57 -3.40
N PRO A 296 -4.00 15.82 -2.90
CA PRO A 296 -3.27 17.05 -3.20
C PRO A 296 -2.96 17.17 -4.69
N GLU A 297 -2.72 18.39 -5.20
CA GLU A 297 -2.27 18.55 -6.59
C GLU A 297 -0.91 17.87 -6.82
N GLY A 298 -0.67 17.42 -8.06
CA GLY A 298 0.57 16.75 -8.46
C GLY A 298 0.42 15.26 -8.76
N PHE A 299 1.56 14.58 -8.86
CA PHE A 299 1.66 13.18 -9.26
C PHE A 299 1.64 12.25 -8.04
N HIS A 300 0.83 11.19 -8.12
CA HIS A 300 0.64 10.21 -7.07
C HIS A 300 0.54 8.81 -7.68
N GLU A 301 0.84 7.80 -6.88
CA GLU A 301 0.58 6.41 -7.23
C GLU A 301 -0.38 5.82 -6.19
N ILE A 302 -1.58 5.45 -6.63
CA ILE A 302 -2.65 4.94 -5.76
C ILE A 302 -3.00 3.54 -6.23
N SER A 303 -2.82 2.54 -5.36
CA SER A 303 -3.08 1.13 -5.67
C SER A 303 -2.40 0.65 -6.96
N GLY A 304 -1.18 1.13 -7.25
CA GLY A 304 -0.41 0.81 -8.45
C GLY A 304 -0.92 1.45 -9.74
N VAL A 305 -1.73 2.51 -9.64
CA VAL A 305 -2.17 3.36 -10.77
C VAL A 305 -1.56 4.75 -10.59
N LYS A 306 -0.84 5.23 -11.61
CA LYS A 306 -0.29 6.60 -11.61
C LYS A 306 -1.41 7.59 -11.90
N ILE A 307 -1.59 8.56 -11.01
CA ILE A 307 -2.62 9.59 -11.09
C ILE A 307 -1.97 10.97 -10.99
N TRP A 308 -2.31 11.87 -11.91
CA TRP A 308 -2.02 13.29 -11.80
C TRP A 308 -3.32 14.04 -11.49
N LYS A 309 -3.32 14.85 -10.43
CA LYS A 309 -4.44 15.74 -10.11
C LYS A 309 -4.05 17.21 -10.33
N GLY A 310 -5.01 17.97 -10.86
CA GLY A 310 -5.01 19.43 -10.75
C GLY A 310 -6.43 20.00 -10.65
N SER A 311 -6.51 21.31 -10.50
CA SER A 311 -7.77 22.05 -10.48
C SER A 311 -7.68 23.34 -11.30
N VAL A 312 -8.82 23.81 -11.80
CA VAL A 312 -8.95 25.11 -12.47
C VAL A 312 -10.11 25.85 -11.83
N GLY A 313 -9.87 27.11 -11.43
CA GLY A 313 -10.86 27.93 -10.74
C GLY A 313 -10.87 27.68 -9.23
N SER A 314 -12.06 27.52 -8.66
CA SER A 314 -12.26 27.19 -7.24
C SER A 314 -13.37 26.13 -7.11
N PRO A 315 -13.16 24.95 -7.70
CA PRO A 315 -14.18 23.92 -7.76
C PRO A 315 -14.47 23.37 -6.37
N SER A 316 -15.72 22.99 -6.13
CA SER A 316 -16.17 22.43 -4.86
C SER A 316 -16.87 21.10 -5.07
N LEU A 317 -16.59 20.14 -4.19
CA LEU A 317 -17.19 18.81 -4.25
C LEU A 317 -18.69 18.82 -3.93
N ASP A 318 -19.24 19.90 -3.35
CA ASP A 318 -20.67 20.01 -3.08
C ASP A 318 -21.51 20.51 -4.29
N GLU A 319 -20.86 20.88 -5.39
CA GLU A 319 -21.51 21.48 -6.57
C GLU A 319 -21.14 20.76 -7.88
N ILE A 320 -21.00 19.42 -7.91
CA ILE A 320 -20.61 18.72 -9.14
C ILE A 320 -21.76 18.71 -10.15
N LYS A 321 -21.56 19.37 -11.30
CA LYS A 321 -22.57 19.54 -12.36
C LYS A 321 -22.39 18.58 -13.53
N LYS A 322 -21.15 18.19 -13.84
CA LYS A 322 -20.83 17.27 -14.94
C LYS A 322 -19.66 16.38 -14.58
N ILE A 323 -19.75 15.11 -14.96
CA ILE A 323 -18.63 14.18 -14.99
C ILE A 323 -18.31 13.86 -16.46
N LEU A 324 -17.03 13.80 -16.80
CA LEU A 324 -16.60 13.33 -18.11
C LEU A 324 -15.32 12.52 -18.00
N LEU A 325 -15.23 11.50 -18.85
CA LEU A 325 -14.04 10.70 -19.06
C LEU A 325 -13.63 10.85 -20.53
N LYS A 326 -12.36 11.15 -20.75
CA LYS A 326 -11.85 11.41 -22.11
C LYS A 326 -10.46 10.87 -22.31
N LEU A 327 -10.09 10.70 -23.58
CA LEU A 327 -8.71 10.50 -23.98
C LEU A 327 -7.86 11.71 -23.61
N SER A 328 -6.65 11.46 -23.08
CA SER A 328 -5.72 12.55 -22.82
C SER A 328 -5.23 13.19 -24.13
N PRO A 329 -5.05 14.53 -24.20
CA PRO A 329 -4.43 15.18 -25.35
C PRO A 329 -2.99 14.73 -25.62
N GLN A 330 -2.35 13.98 -24.71
CA GLN A 330 -1.05 13.38 -24.96
C GLN A 330 -1.10 12.13 -25.85
N ASN A 331 -2.29 11.58 -26.10
CA ASN A 331 -2.49 10.41 -26.98
C ASN A 331 -3.53 10.74 -28.06
N PRO A 332 -3.34 11.78 -28.89
CA PRO A 332 -4.34 12.13 -29.89
C PRO A 332 -4.54 10.98 -30.88
N ASN A 333 -5.73 10.91 -31.49
CA ASN A 333 -6.04 9.97 -32.58
C ASN A 333 -5.99 8.48 -32.18
N LEU A 334 -6.21 8.16 -30.90
CA LEU A 334 -6.25 6.77 -30.44
C LEU A 334 -7.61 6.13 -30.73
N THR A 335 -7.61 5.14 -31.63
CA THR A 335 -8.74 4.23 -31.90
C THR A 335 -8.66 3.00 -31.02
N GLY A 336 -9.79 2.31 -30.83
CA GLY A 336 -9.83 1.09 -30.02
C GLY A 336 -11.20 0.80 -29.44
N THR A 337 -11.23 -0.21 -28.57
CA THR A 337 -12.40 -0.58 -27.79
C THR A 337 -12.02 -0.52 -26.31
N TRP A 338 -12.83 0.15 -25.50
CA TRP A 338 -12.65 0.20 -24.06
C TRP A 338 -13.89 -0.33 -23.35
N PHE A 339 -13.68 -0.82 -22.13
CA PHE A 339 -14.76 -1.26 -21.27
C PHE A 339 -14.68 -0.53 -19.93
N LEU A 340 -15.82 0.00 -19.51
CA LEU A 340 -16.02 0.72 -18.26
C LEU A 340 -17.15 0.03 -17.51
N ASP A 341 -16.95 -0.18 -16.22
CA ASP A 341 -17.96 -0.78 -15.36
C ASP A 341 -18.02 -0.12 -13.99
N ARG A 342 -19.20 -0.15 -13.37
CA ARG A 342 -19.55 0.43 -12.07
C ARG A 342 -18.77 1.68 -11.67
N ILE A 343 -19.29 2.85 -12.04
CA ILE A 343 -18.78 4.11 -11.51
C ILE A 343 -19.53 4.47 -10.21
N ALA A 344 -18.78 4.71 -9.13
CA ALA A 344 -19.36 4.94 -7.80
C ALA A 344 -18.56 5.96 -6.97
N LEU A 345 -19.23 6.56 -5.99
CA LEU A 345 -18.59 7.35 -4.93
C LEU A 345 -18.49 6.52 -3.67
N GLU A 346 -17.30 6.39 -3.10
CA GLU A 346 -17.03 5.55 -1.95
C GLU A 346 -16.45 6.36 -0.80
N LYS A 347 -16.67 5.87 0.43
CA LYS A 347 -16.07 6.44 1.64
C LYS A 347 -14.88 5.58 2.07
N GLY A 348 -13.81 6.24 2.49
CA GLY A 348 -12.73 5.58 3.20
C GLY A 348 -13.22 5.18 4.58
N VAL A 349 -13.30 3.88 4.82
CA VAL A 349 -13.71 3.39 6.13
C VAL A 349 -12.47 3.23 6.99
N LEU A 350 -12.46 3.94 8.12
CA LEU A 350 -11.45 3.75 9.15
C LEU A 350 -11.77 2.44 9.89
N ALA A 351 -11.05 1.37 9.56
CA ALA A 351 -11.17 0.12 10.29
C ALA A 351 -10.59 0.30 11.69
N LYS A 352 -11.43 0.10 12.72
CA LYS A 352 -10.98 0.10 14.12
C LYS A 352 -10.95 -1.32 14.64
N LEU A 353 -9.74 -1.84 14.79
CA LEU A 353 -9.48 -3.13 15.43
C LEU A 353 -9.13 -2.95 16.90
N LYS A 354 -9.67 -3.82 17.73
CA LYS A 354 -9.22 -4.03 19.10
C LYS A 354 -8.67 -5.44 19.20
N VAL A 355 -7.39 -5.54 19.50
CA VAL A 355 -6.72 -6.79 19.84
C VAL A 355 -6.62 -6.87 21.36
N GLN A 356 -7.11 -7.96 21.94
CA GLN A 356 -6.96 -8.26 23.36
C GLN A 356 -6.04 -9.47 23.51
N LEU A 357 -4.90 -9.21 24.15
CA LEU A 357 -3.92 -10.23 24.56
C LEU A 357 -4.14 -10.48 26.06
N PRO A 358 -4.65 -11.65 26.47
CA PRO A 358 -4.69 -12.01 27.88
C PRO A 358 -3.25 -12.13 28.40
N LYS A 359 -2.96 -11.59 29.59
CA LYS A 359 -1.60 -11.61 30.16
C LYS A 359 -1.42 -12.79 31.09
N LYS A 360 -0.26 -13.42 31.02
CA LYS A 360 0.23 -14.40 31.99
C LYS A 360 1.05 -13.61 33.02
N ILE A 361 0.56 -13.54 34.26
CA ILE A 361 1.22 -12.78 35.34
C ILE A 361 2.36 -13.61 35.92
#